data_AF-A0A2G9TWD7-F1
#
_entry.id   AF-A0A2G9TWD7-F1
#
_cell.length_a   1.000
_cell.length_b   1.000
_cell.length_c   1.000
_cell.angle_alpha   90.00
_cell.angle_beta   90.00
_cell.angle_gamma   90.00
#
_symmetry.space_group_name_H-M   'P 1'
#
loop_
_entity.id
_entity.type
_entity.pdbx_description
1 polymer ?
#
loop_
_entity_poly.entity_id
_entity_poly.type
_entity_poly.pdbx_seq_one_letter_code
_entity_poly.pdbx_strand_id
1 'polypeptide(L)' 'MTGHPHKPGQPPASSPSNAQDTSFDASALYNEIQAQGDLVRQEKQKDAKSDASKAAIQKLLELKKLYKEKTGQEYKPK' A
#
# COMPACT_ATOMS: atom_id res chain seq x y z
N MET A 1 -24.44 25.10 -15.82
CA MET A 1 -23.47 24.09 -16.28
C MET A 1 -23.50 22.95 -15.27
N THR A 2 -23.87 21.77 -15.76
CA THR A 2 -24.07 20.42 -15.14
C THR A 2 -23.42 20.24 -13.77
N GLY A 3 -24.09 19.86 -12.68
CA GLY A 3 -24.94 18.68 -12.49
C GLY A 3 -24.17 17.65 -11.63
N HIS A 4 -24.64 17.43 -10.39
CA HIS A 4 -24.15 16.51 -9.32
C HIS A 4 -23.96 15.03 -9.78
N PRO A 5 -23.71 14.06 -8.86
CA PRO A 5 -22.53 13.70 -8.07
C PRO A 5 -22.09 12.23 -8.33
N HIS A 6 -20.84 11.83 -8.00
CA HIS A 6 -20.47 10.41 -8.00
C HIS A 6 -19.94 9.94 -6.63
N LYS A 7 -20.86 9.33 -5.87
CA LYS A 7 -20.60 8.21 -4.96
C LYS A 7 -21.51 7.08 -5.44
N PRO A 8 -20.99 5.90 -5.80
CA PRO A 8 -21.75 4.66 -5.70
C PRO A 8 -21.29 3.92 -4.44
N GLY A 9 -22.25 3.55 -3.60
CA GLY A 9 -22.01 2.62 -2.49
C GLY A 9 -21.66 1.22 -3.00
N GLN A 10 -20.88 0.49 -2.21
CA GLN A 10 -20.98 -0.97 -2.13
C GLN A 10 -21.67 -1.33 -0.80
N PRO A 11 -22.65 -2.27 -0.80
CA PRO A 11 -23.46 -2.70 0.35
C PRO A 11 -22.69 -3.69 1.28
N PRO A 12 -23.25 -4.07 2.46
CA PRO A 12 -22.52 -4.77 3.51
C PRO A 12 -22.46 -6.31 3.33
N ALA A 13 -21.37 -6.89 3.85
CA ALA A 13 -21.13 -8.31 4.20
C ALA A 13 -20.91 -9.35 3.08
N SER A 14 -19.73 -9.99 3.11
CA SER A 14 -19.52 -11.40 2.73
C SER A 14 -18.41 -12.00 3.61
N SER A 15 -18.83 -12.82 4.57
CA SER A 15 -18.19 -13.96 5.24
C SER A 15 -16.65 -14.05 5.36
N PRO A 16 -16.09 -14.37 6.56
CA PRO A 16 -14.72 -14.84 6.67
C PRO A 16 -14.66 -16.29 6.14
N SER A 17 -14.38 -16.46 4.86
CA SER A 17 -14.16 -17.78 4.29
C SER A 17 -12.94 -17.66 3.39
N ASN A 18 -11.81 -18.15 3.89
CA ASN A 18 -10.42 -17.96 3.42
C ASN A 18 -9.73 -16.65 3.86
N ALA A 19 -9.86 -16.25 5.13
CA ALA A 19 -8.99 -15.23 5.74
C ALA A 19 -7.58 -15.76 6.09
N GLN A 20 -7.28 -17.05 5.88
CA GLN A 20 -5.98 -17.61 6.28
C GLN A 20 -4.85 -17.32 5.29
N ASP A 21 -5.11 -17.31 3.98
CA ASP A 21 -4.06 -17.00 2.97
C ASP A 21 -3.85 -15.48 2.80
N THR A 22 -4.93 -14.70 2.75
CA THR A 22 -4.87 -13.25 2.52
C THR A 22 -4.29 -12.47 3.70
N SER A 23 -4.47 -12.96 4.92
CA SER A 23 -3.88 -12.34 6.12
C SER A 23 -2.35 -12.50 6.16
N PHE A 24 -1.82 -13.59 5.62
CA PHE A 24 -0.37 -13.80 5.53
C PHE A 24 0.25 -12.83 4.53
N ASP A 25 -0.34 -12.73 3.33
CA ASP A 25 0.05 -11.74 2.31
C ASP A 25 -0.04 -10.30 2.84
N ALA A 26 -1.12 -9.96 3.55
CA ALA A 26 -1.32 -8.63 4.12
C ALA A 26 -0.20 -8.25 5.11
N SER A 27 0.14 -9.18 6.00
CA SER A 27 1.17 -8.98 7.01
C SER A 27 2.56 -8.88 6.37
N ALA A 28 2.84 -9.73 5.38
CA ALA A 28 4.09 -9.67 4.60
C ALA A 28 4.21 -8.33 3.87
N LEU A 29 3.17 -7.91 3.16
CA LEU A 29 3.11 -6.62 2.47
C LEU A 29 3.29 -5.44 3.43
N TYR A 30 2.70 -5.50 4.62
CA TYR A 30 2.88 -4.45 5.64
C TYR A 30 4.36 -4.33 6.06
N ASN A 31 5.02 -5.45 6.35
CA ASN A 31 6.44 -5.47 6.70
C ASN A 31 7.31 -4.99 5.54
N GLU A 32 7.02 -5.40 4.30
CA GLU A 32 7.71 -4.91 3.11
C GLU A 32 7.54 -3.39 2.94
N ILE A 33 6.34 -2.84 3.12
CA ILE A 33 6.12 -1.39 3.05
C ILE A 33 6.95 -0.65 4.11
N GLN A 34 7.00 -1.19 5.34
CA GLN A 34 7.83 -0.60 6.40
C GLN A 34 9.32 -0.63 6.04
N ALA A 35 9.83 -1.80 5.68
CA ALA A 35 11.24 -1.98 5.31
C ALA A 35 11.61 -1.10 4.11
N GLN A 36 10.74 -1.03 3.10
CA GLN A 36 10.92 -0.18 1.94
C GLN A 36 10.90 1.30 2.29
N GLY A 37 10.06 1.72 3.25
CA GLY A 37 10.02 3.09 3.75
C GLY A 37 11.32 3.51 4.43
N ASP A 38 11.93 2.63 5.23
CA ASP A 38 13.25 2.87 5.83
C ASP A 38 14.34 2.95 4.76
N LEU A 39 14.33 2.02 3.80
CA LEU A 39 15.22 2.04 2.64
C LEU A 39 15.13 3.36 1.87
N VAL A 40 13.92 3.85 1.58
CA VAL A 40 13.73 5.17 0.95
C VAL A 40 14.35 6.28 1.78
N ARG A 41 14.23 6.23 3.10
CA ARG A 41 14.82 7.24 3.99
C ARG A 41 16.35 7.16 3.97
N GLN A 42 16.92 5.96 4.06
CA GLN A 42 18.36 5.73 4.01
C GLN A 42 18.96 6.12 2.65
N GLU A 43 18.36 5.67 1.55
CA GLU A 43 18.80 5.99 0.19
C GLU A 43 18.67 7.49 -0.08
N LYS A 44 17.62 8.15 0.43
CA LYS A 44 17.53 9.62 0.34
C LYS A 44 18.55 10.35 1.20
N GLN A 45 18.93 9.80 2.35
CA GLN A 45 19.98 10.38 3.20
C GLN A 45 21.36 10.20 2.60
N LYS A 46 21.61 9.06 1.94
CA LYS A 46 22.84 8.82 1.18
C LYS A 46 22.88 9.69 -0.08
N ASP A 47 21.92 9.51 -0.98
CA ASP A 47 21.87 10.21 -2.26
C ASP A 47 20.44 10.26 -2.84
N ALA A 48 19.70 11.32 -2.53
CA ALA A 48 18.29 11.47 -2.91
C ALA A 48 18.03 11.45 -4.44
N LYS A 49 19.04 11.74 -5.27
CA LYS A 49 18.92 11.77 -6.73
C LYS A 49 19.34 10.47 -7.41
N SER A 50 19.90 9.52 -6.66
CA SER A 50 20.26 8.20 -7.19
C SER A 50 19.05 7.44 -7.73
N ASP A 51 19.27 6.65 -8.78
CA ASP A 51 18.28 5.71 -9.30
C ASP A 51 17.78 4.73 -8.23
N ALA A 52 18.62 4.37 -7.26
CA ALA A 52 18.23 3.51 -6.14
C ALA A 52 17.14 4.17 -5.27
N SER A 53 17.29 5.46 -4.94
CA SER A 53 16.28 6.25 -4.21
C SER A 53 14.96 6.31 -5.01
N LYS A 54 15.03 6.58 -6.32
CA LYS A 54 13.84 6.63 -7.19
C LYS A 54 13.13 5.28 -7.27
N ALA A 55 13.89 4.21 -7.53
CA ALA A 55 13.36 2.85 -7.56
C ALA A 55 12.74 2.46 -6.22
N ALA A 56 13.37 2.87 -5.11
CA ALA A 56 12.86 2.57 -3.79
C ALA A 56 11.52 3.26 -3.51
N ILE A 57 11.38 4.53 -3.93
CA ILE A 57 10.14 5.30 -3.80
C ILE A 57 9.03 4.70 -4.68
N GLN A 58 9.35 4.33 -5.93
CA GLN A 58 8.38 3.67 -6.83
C GLN A 58 7.86 2.37 -6.22
N LYS A 59 8.76 1.52 -5.72
CA LYS A 59 8.39 0.27 -5.07
C LYS A 59 7.54 0.49 -3.81
N LEU A 60 7.83 1.53 -3.01
CA LEU A 60 7.01 1.89 -1.86
C LEU A 60 5.56 2.25 -2.25
N LEU A 61 5.37 2.98 -3.35
CA LEU A 61 4.05 3.33 -3.86
C LEU A 61 3.29 2.10 -4.38
N GLU A 62 4.00 1.22 -5.08
CA GLU A 62 3.44 -0.01 -5.64
C GLU A 62 3.00 -0.97 -4.52
N LEU A 63 3.85 -1.18 -3.51
CA LEU A 63 3.54 -1.99 -2.34
C LEU A 63 2.33 -1.44 -1.57
N LYS A 64 2.24 -0.11 -1.36
CA LYS A 64 1.06 0.52 -0.73
C LYS A 64 -0.23 0.28 -1.52
N LYS A 65 -0.16 0.35 -2.84
CA LYS A 65 -1.29 0.07 -3.72
C LYS A 65 -1.70 -1.40 -3.63
N LEU A 66 -0.72 -2.31 -3.67
CA LEU A 66 -0.95 -3.75 -3.57
C LEU A 66 -1.53 -4.14 -2.21
N TYR A 67 -1.05 -3.54 -1.12
CA TYR A 67 -1.61 -3.73 0.22
C TYR A 67 -3.07 -3.27 0.27
N LYS A 68 -3.39 -2.09 -0.29
CA LYS A 68 -4.78 -1.61 -0.37
C LYS A 68 -5.67 -2.50 -1.22
N GLU A 69 -5.15 -3.04 -2.33
CA GLU A 69 -5.89 -3.93 -3.23
C GLU A 69 -6.15 -5.31 -2.59
N LYS A 70 -5.15 -5.88 -1.92
CA LYS A 70 -5.24 -7.19 -1.25
C LYS A 70 -6.06 -7.14 0.03
N THR A 71 -5.92 -6.09 0.84
CA THR A 71 -6.53 -6.00 2.17
C THR A 71 -7.80 -5.15 2.20
N GLY A 72 -8.02 -4.31 1.18
CA GLY A 72 -9.03 -3.25 1.23
C GLY A 72 -8.70 -2.10 2.19
N GLN A 73 -7.54 -2.13 2.85
CA GLN A 73 -7.14 -1.16 3.87
C GLN A 73 -5.97 -0.31 3.38
N GLU A 74 -6.03 1.00 3.63
CA GLU A 74 -4.94 1.89 3.28
C GLU A 74 -3.81 1.76 4.32
N TYR A 75 -2.56 1.57 3.85
CA TYR A 75 -1.41 1.49 4.74
C TYR A 75 -1.26 2.79 5.53
N LYS A 76 -1.42 2.69 6.85
CA LYS A 76 -1.12 3.77 7.79
C LYS A 76 0.13 3.38 8.58
N PRO A 77 1.25 4.12 8.45
CA PRO A 77 2.36 3.95 9.38
C PRO A 77 1.84 4.28 10.79
N LYS A 78 2.06 3.36 11.72
CA LYS A 78 1.80 3.57 13.15
C LYS A 78 2.94 4.38 13.78
#